data_AF-X5DT98-F1
#
_entry.id   AF-X5DT98-F1
#
_cell.length_a   1.000
_cell.length_b   1.000
_cell.length_c   1.000
_cell.angle_alpha   90.00
_cell.angle_beta   90.00
_cell.angle_gamma   90.00
#
_symmetry.space_group_name_H-M   'P 1'
#
loop_
_entity.id
_entity.type
_entity.pdbx_description
1 polymer ?
#
loop_
_entity_poly.entity_id
_entity_poly.type
_entity_poly.pdbx_seq_one_letter_code
_entity_poly.pdbx_strand_id
1 'polypeptide(L)'
;FQSSHHATDITSLDQYVERMKEKQDKIYFMAGSSRKEAESSPFVERLLKKGYEVIYLTEPVDEYCIQALPEFDGKRFQNVAKEGVKFDESEKTKENREATEKEFEPLLTWMKDKALKDKIEKAVVSQRLTESPCALVASQYGWSGNMERIMKAQAYQTGKDISTNYYASQKKTFEINPRHPLIRDMLRRVKEDEEDKTVLDLAVVLFETATLRSGYLLPDT
;
A
#
# COMPACT_ATOMS: atom_id res chain seq x y z
N PHE A 1 20.79 -0.24 5.90
CA PHE A 1 19.39 -0.20 6.40
C PHE A 1 19.02 -1.54 7.01
N GLN A 2 17.97 -1.60 7.81
CA GLN A 2 17.40 -2.88 8.22
C GLN A 2 16.64 -3.50 7.05
N SER A 3 16.48 -4.82 7.01
CA SER A 3 15.65 -5.49 6.01
C SER A 3 14.95 -6.73 6.57
N SER A 4 14.06 -7.30 5.77
CA SER A 4 13.37 -8.55 6.08
C SER A 4 14.28 -9.79 6.08
N HIS A 5 15.55 -9.67 5.68
CA HIS A 5 16.49 -10.78 5.66
C HIS A 5 16.92 -11.23 7.05
N HIS A 6 17.01 -10.29 8.01
CA HIS A 6 17.39 -10.59 9.38
C HIS A 6 16.65 -9.70 10.37
N ALA A 7 16.44 -10.20 11.60
CA ALA A 7 15.59 -9.56 12.61
C ALA A 7 16.12 -8.21 13.15
N THR A 8 17.43 -7.98 13.09
CA THR A 8 18.07 -6.79 13.69
C THR A 8 19.19 -6.21 12.84
N ASP A 9 19.98 -7.09 12.25
CA ASP A 9 21.17 -6.71 11.47
C ASP A 9 20.84 -5.77 10.33
N ILE A 10 21.78 -4.86 10.10
CA ILE A 10 21.74 -3.96 8.95
C ILE A 10 22.39 -4.61 7.74
N THR A 11 21.88 -4.29 6.56
CA THR A 11 22.45 -4.67 5.27
C THR A 11 22.90 -3.43 4.50
N SER A 12 23.96 -3.59 3.71
CA SER A 12 24.33 -2.68 2.63
C SER A 12 23.41 -2.88 1.41
N LEU A 13 23.45 -1.94 0.47
CA LEU A 13 22.72 -2.05 -0.79
C LEU A 13 23.35 -3.10 -1.71
N ASP A 14 24.68 -3.24 -1.74
CA ASP A 14 25.37 -4.31 -2.50
C ASP A 14 24.88 -5.69 -2.05
N GLN A 15 24.87 -5.93 -0.74
CA GLN A 15 24.36 -7.17 -0.16
C GLN A 15 22.88 -7.43 -0.48
N TYR A 16 22.05 -6.38 -0.57
CA TYR A 16 20.66 -6.54 -1.00
C TYR A 16 20.61 -6.99 -2.47
N VAL A 17 21.40 -6.34 -3.34
CA VAL A 17 21.47 -6.65 -4.77
C VAL A 17 21.93 -8.09 -5.01
N GLU A 18 22.93 -8.56 -4.27
CA GLU A 18 23.40 -9.96 -4.31
C GLU A 18 22.31 -10.99 -4.00
N ARG A 19 21.32 -10.63 -3.17
CA ARG A 19 20.19 -11.50 -2.77
C ARG A 19 18.94 -11.32 -3.63
N MET A 20 18.95 -10.40 -4.61
CA MET A 20 17.81 -10.18 -5.49
C MET A 20 17.52 -11.42 -6.34
N LYS A 21 16.24 -11.65 -6.64
CA LYS A 21 15.85 -12.70 -7.58
C LYS A 21 16.29 -12.32 -9.00
N GLU A 22 16.53 -13.32 -9.85
CA GLU A 22 17.04 -13.16 -11.23
C GLU A 22 16.24 -12.14 -12.08
N LYS A 23 14.91 -12.15 -11.99
CA LYS A 23 14.03 -11.23 -12.74
C LYS A 23 13.62 -9.98 -11.97
N GLN A 24 14.16 -9.76 -10.77
CA GLN A 24 13.85 -8.59 -9.96
C GLN A 24 14.68 -7.39 -10.44
N ASP A 25 14.00 -6.30 -10.78
CA ASP A 25 14.63 -5.04 -11.23
C ASP A 25 14.42 -3.88 -10.25
N LYS A 26 13.75 -4.11 -9.12
CA LYS A 26 13.46 -3.11 -8.09
C LYS A 26 14.04 -3.50 -6.73
N ILE A 27 14.56 -2.49 -6.03
CA ILE A 27 14.87 -2.57 -4.60
C ILE A 27 13.61 -2.16 -3.83
N TYR A 28 12.96 -3.12 -3.17
CA TYR A 28 11.73 -2.86 -2.42
C TYR A 28 12.05 -2.30 -1.04
N PHE A 29 11.32 -1.26 -0.64
CA PHE A 29 11.42 -0.70 0.71
C PHE A 29 10.04 -0.33 1.28
N MET A 30 9.93 -0.40 2.60
CA MET A 30 8.80 0.08 3.39
C MET A 30 9.30 1.10 4.41
N ALA A 31 8.70 2.28 4.43
CA ALA A 31 9.00 3.34 5.38
C ALA A 31 7.92 3.39 6.47
N GLY A 32 8.34 3.48 7.73
CA GLY A 32 7.44 3.56 8.89
C GLY A 32 8.12 4.22 10.09
N SER A 33 7.38 4.42 11.18
CA SER A 33 7.92 5.04 12.40
C SER A 33 8.81 4.11 13.21
N SER A 34 8.71 2.81 12.97
CA SER A 34 9.51 1.78 13.64
C SER A 34 9.60 0.54 12.74
N ARG A 35 10.58 -0.32 13.02
CA ARG A 35 10.71 -1.61 12.34
C ARG A 35 9.44 -2.44 12.48
N LYS A 36 8.88 -2.53 13.68
CA LYS A 36 7.66 -3.31 13.99
C LYS A 36 6.46 -2.86 13.15
N GLU A 37 6.31 -1.55 12.95
CA GLU A 37 5.27 -1.02 12.08
C GLU A 37 5.52 -1.38 10.61
N ALA A 38 6.75 -1.19 10.12
CA ALA A 38 7.10 -1.46 8.73
C ALA A 38 7.00 -2.96 8.37
N GLU A 39 7.43 -3.86 9.25
CA GLU A 39 7.41 -5.31 9.02
C GLU A 39 6.00 -5.91 9.16
N SER A 40 5.12 -5.31 9.99
CA SER A 40 3.72 -5.73 10.15
C SER A 40 2.75 -5.04 9.18
N SER A 41 3.28 -4.28 8.23
CA SER A 41 2.50 -3.52 7.25
C SER A 41 1.79 -4.45 6.24
N PRO A 42 0.55 -4.13 5.82
CA PRO A 42 -0.14 -4.89 4.77
C PRO A 42 0.64 -4.93 3.44
N PHE A 43 1.47 -3.93 3.18
CA PHE A 43 2.16 -3.78 1.89
C PHE A 43 3.28 -4.78 1.65
N VAL A 44 3.82 -5.39 2.72
CA VAL A 44 4.95 -6.34 2.60
C VAL A 44 4.50 -7.78 2.44
N GLU A 45 3.25 -8.10 2.77
CA GLU A 45 2.75 -9.47 2.95
C GLU A 45 3.10 -10.42 1.78
N ARG A 46 2.62 -10.13 0.56
CA ARG A 46 2.85 -11.04 -0.59
C ARG A 46 4.28 -10.98 -1.10
N LEU A 47 4.99 -9.86 -0.96
CA LEU A 47 6.41 -9.74 -1.32
C LEU A 47 7.23 -10.71 -0.47
N LEU A 48 7.07 -10.66 0.85
CA LEU A 48 7.73 -11.58 1.78
C LEU A 48 7.32 -13.03 1.52
N LYS A 49 6.02 -13.30 1.31
CA LYS A 49 5.54 -14.65 0.99
C LYS A 49 6.10 -15.22 -0.31
N LYS A 50 6.39 -14.37 -1.30
CA LYS A 50 7.08 -14.76 -2.55
C LYS A 50 8.61 -14.75 -2.41
N GLY A 51 9.13 -14.45 -1.21
CA GLY A 51 10.55 -14.45 -0.89
C GLY A 51 11.32 -13.28 -1.49
N TYR A 52 10.68 -12.13 -1.70
CA TYR A 52 11.38 -10.87 -2.00
C TYR A 52 11.84 -10.23 -0.70
N GLU A 53 13.05 -9.69 -0.69
CA GLU A 53 13.56 -8.92 0.44
C GLU A 53 12.98 -7.50 0.42
N VAL A 54 12.59 -6.98 1.58
CA VAL A 54 12.11 -5.60 1.75
C VAL A 54 13.01 -4.88 2.74
N ILE A 55 13.54 -3.72 2.34
CA ILE A 55 14.27 -2.80 3.23
C ILE A 55 13.27 -2.07 4.13
N TYR A 56 13.57 -1.95 5.42
CA TYR A 56 12.78 -1.17 6.38
C TYR A 56 13.49 0.14 6.69
N LEU A 57 12.81 1.24 6.37
CA LEU A 57 13.25 2.60 6.64
C LEU A 57 12.53 3.07 7.91
N THR A 58 13.29 3.34 8.97
CA THR A 58 12.74 3.62 10.31
C THR A 58 13.05 5.03 10.79
N GLU A 59 14.00 5.71 10.14
CA GLU A 59 14.37 7.07 10.48
C GLU A 59 13.65 8.08 9.56
N PRO A 60 13.28 9.28 10.05
CA PRO A 60 12.63 10.30 9.23
C PRO A 60 13.40 10.71 7.98
N VAL A 61 14.74 10.66 8.04
CA VAL A 61 15.62 11.04 6.91
C VAL A 61 15.68 9.96 5.83
N ASP A 62 15.38 8.71 6.16
CA ASP A 62 15.60 7.56 5.28
C ASP A 62 14.79 7.66 3.98
N GLU A 63 13.50 8.03 4.07
CA GLU A 63 12.64 8.11 2.89
C GLU A 63 13.09 9.24 1.93
N TYR A 64 13.59 10.36 2.47
CA TYR A 64 14.20 11.41 1.65
C TYR A 64 15.53 10.96 1.03
N CYS A 65 16.36 10.24 1.79
CA CYS A 65 17.63 9.71 1.31
C CYS A 65 17.42 8.78 0.11
N ILE A 66 16.48 7.83 0.21
CA ILE A 66 16.14 6.92 -0.89
C ILE A 66 15.47 7.67 -2.05
N GLN A 67 14.62 8.67 -1.77
CA GLN A 67 14.00 9.46 -2.84
C GLN A 67 15.02 10.31 -3.62
N ALA A 68 16.10 10.76 -2.96
CA ALA A 68 17.20 11.50 -3.60
C ALA A 68 18.15 10.60 -4.40
N LEU A 69 18.02 9.27 -4.30
CA LEU A 69 18.84 8.28 -5.00
C LEU A 69 18.00 7.59 -6.10
N PRO A 70 18.12 8.00 -7.37
CA PRO A 70 17.24 7.49 -8.44
C PRO A 70 17.38 5.98 -8.68
N GLU A 71 18.61 5.48 -8.60
CA GLU A 71 18.96 4.08 -8.78
C GLU A 71 20.27 3.73 -8.07
N PHE A 72 20.45 2.44 -7.82
CA PHE A 72 21.67 1.85 -7.29
C PHE A 72 21.99 0.59 -8.10
N ASP A 73 23.19 0.50 -8.67
CA ASP A 73 23.61 -0.60 -9.54
C ASP A 73 22.59 -0.94 -10.66
N GLY A 74 22.06 0.12 -11.31
CA GLY A 74 21.03 0.00 -12.35
C GLY A 74 19.65 -0.47 -11.86
N LYS A 75 19.44 -0.61 -10.54
CA LYS A 75 18.16 -0.99 -9.93
C LYS A 75 17.46 0.25 -9.35
N ARG A 76 16.19 0.42 -9.69
CA ARG A 76 15.38 1.52 -9.13
C ARG A 76 14.75 1.12 -7.80
N PHE A 77 14.54 2.08 -6.92
CA PHE A 77 13.82 1.86 -5.67
C PHE A 77 12.30 1.84 -5.88
N GLN A 78 11.60 0.99 -5.13
CA GLN A 78 10.14 0.89 -5.14
C GLN A 78 9.61 0.89 -3.71
N ASN A 79 8.86 1.94 -3.36
CA ASN A 79 8.11 1.97 -2.11
C ASN A 79 6.93 0.99 -2.22
N VAL A 80 6.86 0.02 -1.31
CA VAL A 80 5.79 -1.00 -1.33
C VAL A 80 4.40 -0.44 -0.99
N ALA A 81 4.33 0.73 -0.35
CA ALA A 81 3.10 1.46 -0.05
C ALA A 81 2.59 2.33 -1.22
N LYS A 82 3.31 2.35 -2.35
CA LYS A 82 2.93 3.10 -3.56
C LYS A 82 2.58 2.16 -4.72
N GLU A 83 1.96 2.71 -5.75
CA GLU A 83 1.81 2.05 -7.05
C GLU A 83 3.19 1.71 -7.65
N GLY A 84 3.24 0.63 -8.44
CA GLY A 84 4.47 0.20 -9.15
C GLY A 84 5.02 -1.17 -8.73
N VAL A 85 4.51 -1.78 -7.64
CA VAL A 85 4.86 -3.16 -7.29
C VAL A 85 4.34 -4.12 -8.35
N LYS A 86 5.23 -4.91 -8.93
CA LYS A 86 4.93 -5.93 -9.93
C LYS A 86 5.43 -7.29 -9.45
N PHE A 87 4.72 -8.32 -9.87
CA PHE A 87 5.15 -9.70 -9.69
C PHE A 87 5.33 -10.34 -11.07
N ASP A 88 6.35 -11.17 -11.22
CA ASP A 88 6.38 -12.08 -12.37
C ASP A 88 5.22 -13.09 -12.22
N GLU A 89 4.44 -13.24 -13.29
CA GLU A 89 3.25 -14.06 -13.34
C GLU A 89 3.29 -14.94 -14.59
N SER A 90 2.98 -16.22 -14.43
CA SER A 90 2.69 -17.09 -15.58
C SER A 90 1.39 -16.67 -16.27
N GLU A 91 1.22 -17.02 -17.54
CA GLU A 91 -0.04 -16.76 -18.28
C GLU A 91 -1.28 -17.24 -17.52
N LYS A 92 -1.24 -18.46 -16.95
CA LYS A 92 -2.33 -18.97 -16.11
C LYS A 92 -2.62 -18.10 -14.88
N THR A 93 -1.59 -17.53 -14.26
CA THR A 93 -1.78 -16.64 -13.09
C THR A 93 -2.40 -15.31 -13.53
N LYS A 94 -1.97 -14.79 -14.67
CA LYS A 94 -2.51 -13.58 -15.28
C LYS A 94 -3.98 -13.74 -15.68
N GLU A 95 -4.34 -14.83 -16.34
CA GLU A 95 -5.74 -15.15 -16.69
C GLU A 95 -6.64 -15.23 -15.45
N ASN A 96 -6.19 -15.93 -14.39
CA ASN A 96 -6.94 -16.02 -13.14
C ASN A 96 -7.12 -14.65 -12.48
N ARG A 97 -6.11 -13.78 -12.56
CA ARG A 97 -6.18 -12.42 -12.03
C ARG A 97 -7.19 -11.58 -12.80
N GLU A 98 -7.15 -11.61 -14.13
CA GLU A 98 -8.10 -10.88 -14.97
C GLU A 98 -9.55 -11.37 -14.78
N ALA A 99 -9.75 -12.68 -14.59
CA ALA A 99 -11.06 -13.24 -14.24
C ALA A 99 -11.54 -12.74 -12.86
N THR A 100 -10.63 -12.69 -11.88
CA THR A 100 -10.94 -12.17 -10.53
C THR A 100 -11.28 -10.68 -10.59
N GLU A 101 -10.55 -9.88 -11.37
CA GLU A 101 -10.82 -8.46 -11.55
C GLU A 101 -12.24 -8.22 -12.10
N LYS A 102 -12.66 -9.02 -13.09
CA LYS A 102 -14.03 -8.98 -13.63
C LYS A 102 -15.09 -9.43 -12.62
N GLU A 103 -14.81 -10.47 -11.83
CA GLU A 103 -15.75 -10.98 -10.82
C GLU A 103 -16.08 -9.91 -9.76
N PHE A 104 -15.06 -9.13 -9.36
CA PHE A 104 -15.11 -8.12 -8.32
C PHE A 104 -15.50 -6.72 -8.83
N GLU A 105 -15.55 -6.50 -10.14
CA GLU A 105 -15.92 -5.21 -10.75
C GLU A 105 -17.18 -4.56 -10.14
N PRO A 106 -18.28 -5.28 -9.86
CA PRO A 106 -19.45 -4.67 -9.21
C PRO A 106 -19.15 -4.09 -7.83
N LEU A 107 -18.36 -4.79 -7.01
CA LEU A 107 -17.97 -4.30 -5.69
C LEU A 107 -17.01 -3.10 -5.79
N LEU A 108 -16.08 -3.13 -6.74
CA LEU A 108 -15.12 -2.02 -6.96
C LEU A 108 -15.85 -0.73 -7.36
N THR A 109 -16.78 -0.83 -8.30
CA THR A 109 -17.62 0.28 -8.75
C THR A 109 -18.49 0.79 -7.61
N TRP A 110 -19.17 -0.10 -6.88
CA TRP A 110 -19.97 0.27 -5.71
C TRP A 110 -19.16 0.98 -4.63
N MET A 111 -17.93 0.51 -4.33
CA MET A 111 -17.03 1.18 -3.39
C MET A 111 -16.67 2.58 -3.86
N LYS A 112 -16.33 2.76 -5.13
CA LYS A 112 -15.89 4.05 -5.70
C LYS A 112 -17.04 5.06 -5.81
N ASP A 113 -18.18 4.63 -6.33
CA ASP A 113 -19.25 5.55 -6.74
C ASP A 113 -20.26 5.81 -5.61
N LYS A 114 -20.33 4.92 -4.62
CA LYS A 114 -21.33 4.97 -3.57
C LYS A 114 -20.74 4.92 -2.17
N ALA A 115 -20.22 3.78 -1.73
CA ALA A 115 -19.87 3.57 -0.32
C ALA A 115 -18.72 4.48 0.17
N LEU A 116 -17.70 4.65 -0.66
CA LEU A 116 -16.52 5.48 -0.39
C LEU A 116 -16.41 6.63 -1.40
N LYS A 117 -17.57 7.10 -1.88
CA LYS A 117 -17.65 8.26 -2.76
C LYS A 117 -16.91 9.42 -2.12
N ASP A 118 -16.09 10.08 -2.93
CA ASP A 118 -15.23 11.19 -2.52
C ASP A 118 -14.15 10.90 -1.47
N LYS A 119 -14.02 9.66 -0.98
CA LYS A 119 -12.94 9.25 -0.06
C LYS A 119 -11.76 8.60 -0.78
N ILE A 120 -12.00 7.91 -1.90
CA ILE A 120 -10.98 7.16 -2.64
C ILE A 120 -10.84 7.64 -4.09
N GLU A 121 -9.65 7.42 -4.66
CA GLU A 121 -9.38 7.73 -6.07
C GLU A 121 -10.01 6.66 -6.97
N LYS A 122 -9.72 5.40 -6.68
CA LYS A 122 -10.30 4.21 -7.34
C LYS A 122 -10.21 3.01 -6.39
N ALA A 123 -11.07 2.02 -6.59
CA ALA A 123 -10.97 0.72 -5.93
C ALA A 123 -10.43 -0.31 -6.93
N VAL A 124 -9.48 -1.15 -6.51
CA VAL A 124 -8.90 -2.22 -7.36
C VAL A 124 -8.66 -3.50 -6.59
N VAL A 125 -8.56 -4.63 -7.31
CA VAL A 125 -8.10 -5.89 -6.73
C VAL A 125 -6.62 -5.80 -6.40
N SER A 126 -6.26 -6.06 -5.15
CA SER A 126 -4.87 -6.03 -4.71
C SER A 126 -4.09 -7.24 -5.20
N GLN A 127 -2.84 -6.98 -5.58
CA GLN A 127 -1.86 -8.03 -5.81
C GLN A 127 -0.86 -8.16 -4.66
N ARG A 128 -0.83 -7.28 -3.66
CA ARG A 128 0.21 -7.28 -2.61
C ARG A 128 -0.25 -7.88 -1.28
N LEU A 129 -1.56 -8.01 -1.07
CA LEU A 129 -2.16 -8.52 0.16
C LEU A 129 -2.20 -10.07 0.19
N THR A 130 -2.02 -10.62 1.39
CA THR A 130 -2.18 -12.05 1.69
C THR A 130 -3.28 -12.24 2.73
N GLU A 131 -3.14 -11.64 3.91
CA GLU A 131 -4.03 -11.80 5.06
C GLU A 131 -4.89 -10.57 5.30
N SER A 132 -4.34 -9.37 5.05
CA SER A 132 -5.11 -8.14 5.24
C SER A 132 -6.29 -8.06 4.24
N PRO A 133 -7.45 -7.51 4.66
CA PRO A 133 -8.62 -7.38 3.81
C PRO A 133 -8.46 -6.29 2.75
N CYS A 134 -7.78 -5.19 3.07
CA CYS A 134 -7.59 -4.05 2.19
C CYS A 134 -6.47 -3.12 2.68
N ALA A 135 -6.01 -2.23 1.81
CA ALA A 135 -5.03 -1.18 2.14
C ALA A 135 -5.18 0.05 1.23
N LEU A 136 -4.68 1.21 1.67
CA LEU A 136 -4.60 2.44 0.88
C LEU A 136 -3.23 2.58 0.26
N VAL A 137 -3.19 2.68 -1.07
CA VAL A 137 -1.96 2.80 -1.85
C VAL A 137 -1.87 4.20 -2.44
N ALA A 138 -0.74 4.86 -2.21
CA ALA A 138 -0.45 6.14 -2.85
C ALA A 138 -0.07 5.96 -4.32
N SER A 139 -0.33 7.00 -5.11
CA SER A 139 0.20 7.09 -6.47
C SER A 139 1.73 7.04 -6.46
N GLN A 140 2.34 6.69 -7.60
CA GLN A 140 3.79 6.54 -7.72
C GLN A 140 4.57 7.77 -7.20
N TYR A 141 4.06 8.99 -7.47
CA TYR A 141 4.69 10.25 -7.08
C TYR A 141 4.02 10.93 -5.87
N GLY A 142 2.92 10.36 -5.35
CA GLY A 142 2.20 10.90 -4.20
C GLY A 142 2.90 10.60 -2.87
N TRP A 143 2.36 11.12 -1.77
CA TRP A 143 2.86 10.88 -0.42
C TRP A 143 2.41 9.53 0.12
N SER A 144 3.38 8.75 0.63
CA SER A 144 3.14 7.58 1.48
C SER A 144 2.59 8.04 2.84
N GLY A 145 2.03 7.12 3.64
CA GLY A 145 1.60 7.44 5.00
C GLY A 145 2.73 7.99 5.87
N ASN A 146 3.93 7.41 5.75
CA ASN A 146 5.12 7.89 6.46
C ASN A 146 5.52 9.31 6.02
N MET A 147 5.56 9.58 4.72
CA MET A 147 5.86 10.91 4.20
C MET A 147 4.82 11.95 4.63
N GLU A 148 3.53 11.61 4.59
CA GLU A 148 2.46 12.50 5.05
C GLU A 148 2.62 12.85 6.53
N ARG A 149 2.95 11.87 7.37
CA ARG A 149 3.23 12.07 8.80
C ARG A 149 4.40 13.04 9.02
N ILE A 150 5.52 12.83 8.33
CA ILE A 150 6.72 13.68 8.46
C ILE A 150 6.42 15.11 7.98
N MET A 151 5.81 15.25 6.80
CA MET A 151 5.50 16.56 6.22
C MET A 151 4.50 17.35 7.06
N LYS A 152 3.47 16.70 7.59
CA LYS A 152 2.54 17.35 8.52
C LYS A 152 3.27 17.80 9.80
N ALA A 153 4.07 16.93 10.42
CA ALA A 153 4.83 17.28 11.62
C ALA A 153 5.76 18.48 11.39
N GLN A 154 6.43 18.55 10.25
CA GLN A 154 7.27 19.69 9.88
C GLN A 154 6.45 20.97 9.64
N ALA A 155 5.34 20.89 8.88
CA ALA A 155 4.48 22.03 8.61
C ALA A 155 3.83 22.62 9.88
N TYR A 156 3.52 21.78 10.88
CA TYR A 156 3.07 22.25 12.20
C TYR A 156 4.16 23.05 12.94
N GLN A 157 5.45 22.75 12.70
CA GLN A 157 6.56 23.44 13.36
C GLN A 157 7.00 24.72 12.64
N THR A 158 6.99 24.74 11.30
CA THR A 158 7.57 25.83 10.50
C THR A 158 6.56 26.73 9.79
N GLY A 159 5.26 26.43 9.87
CA GLY A 159 4.18 27.19 9.22
C GLY A 159 3.59 26.49 7.98
N LYS A 160 2.34 26.87 7.62
CA LYS A 160 1.54 26.22 6.57
C LYS A 160 2.09 26.53 5.17
N ASP A 161 2.55 25.50 4.47
CA ASP A 161 2.85 25.56 3.04
C ASP A 161 1.65 25.06 2.21
N ILE A 162 1.34 25.73 1.09
CA ILE A 162 0.22 25.41 0.18
C ILE A 162 0.47 24.07 -0.50
N SER A 163 1.74 23.74 -0.76
CA SER A 163 2.18 22.46 -1.34
C SER A 163 1.78 21.25 -0.47
N THR A 164 1.83 21.41 0.86
CA THR A 164 1.47 20.37 1.83
C THR A 164 0.00 19.99 1.74
N ASN A 165 -0.88 20.98 1.58
CA ASN A 165 -2.32 20.72 1.48
C ASN A 165 -2.68 19.99 0.19
N TYR A 166 -1.99 20.26 -0.92
CA TYR A 166 -2.25 19.58 -2.19
C TYR A 166 -1.98 18.08 -2.10
N TYR A 167 -0.80 17.67 -1.65
CA TYR A 167 -0.45 16.24 -1.56
C TYR A 167 -1.16 15.51 -0.41
N ALA A 168 -1.40 16.19 0.72
CA ALA A 168 -2.13 15.60 1.84
C ALA A 168 -3.61 15.35 1.54
N SER A 169 -4.23 16.16 0.66
CA SER A 169 -5.64 15.99 0.26
C SER A 169 -5.85 15.02 -0.91
N GLN A 170 -4.78 14.46 -1.49
CA GLN A 170 -4.91 13.49 -2.58
C GLN A 170 -5.59 12.21 -2.09
N LYS A 171 -6.68 11.83 -2.77
CA LYS A 171 -7.33 10.54 -2.57
C LYS A 171 -6.36 9.42 -2.96
N LYS A 172 -6.48 8.27 -2.27
CA LYS A 172 -5.59 7.12 -2.46
C LYS A 172 -6.33 5.99 -3.20
N THR A 173 -5.58 5.07 -3.79
CA THR A 173 -6.14 3.86 -4.39
C THR A 173 -6.49 2.87 -3.28
N PHE A 174 -7.73 2.42 -3.21
CA PHE A 174 -8.17 1.41 -2.24
C PHE A 174 -8.02 0.02 -2.85
N GLU A 175 -7.04 -0.73 -2.37
CA GLU A 175 -6.81 -2.10 -2.83
C GLU A 175 -7.50 -3.11 -1.90
N ILE A 176 -8.27 -4.04 -2.45
CA ILE A 176 -8.98 -5.08 -1.69
C ILE A 176 -8.40 -6.47 -1.95
N ASN A 177 -8.43 -7.36 -0.96
CA ASN A 177 -7.96 -8.74 -1.08
C ASN A 177 -9.12 -9.66 -1.52
N PRO A 178 -9.10 -10.18 -2.77
CA PRO A 178 -10.21 -10.99 -3.31
C PRO A 178 -10.34 -12.37 -2.63
N ARG A 179 -9.35 -12.77 -1.83
CA ARG A 179 -9.33 -14.04 -1.10
C ARG A 179 -9.80 -13.89 0.34
N HIS A 180 -9.98 -12.67 0.84
CA HIS A 180 -10.37 -12.43 2.22
C HIS A 180 -11.88 -12.72 2.41
N PRO A 181 -12.29 -13.50 3.43
CA PRO A 181 -13.70 -13.86 3.64
C PRO A 181 -14.64 -12.66 3.70
N LEU A 182 -14.26 -11.61 4.44
CA LEU A 182 -15.05 -10.38 4.55
C LEU A 182 -15.30 -9.72 3.19
N ILE A 183 -14.28 -9.67 2.32
CA ILE A 183 -14.38 -9.02 1.01
C ILE A 183 -15.28 -9.82 0.06
N ARG A 184 -15.25 -11.16 0.16
CA ARG A 184 -16.14 -12.04 -0.60
C ARG A 184 -17.59 -11.93 -0.13
N ASP A 185 -17.81 -11.84 1.18
CA ASP A 185 -19.15 -11.63 1.74
C ASP A 185 -19.72 -10.26 1.37
N MET A 186 -18.88 -9.22 1.35
CA MET A 186 -19.27 -7.91 0.84
C MET A 186 -19.67 -7.97 -0.64
N LEU A 187 -18.88 -8.64 -1.50
CA LEU A 187 -19.23 -8.82 -2.91
C LEU A 187 -20.61 -9.50 -3.08
N ARG A 188 -20.88 -10.56 -2.32
CA ARG A 188 -22.17 -11.26 -2.38
C ARG A 188 -23.32 -10.33 -2.00
N ARG A 189 -23.22 -9.66 -0.85
CA ARG A 189 -24.28 -8.79 -0.35
C ARG A 189 -24.54 -7.59 -1.26
N VAL A 190 -23.50 -6.97 -1.81
CA VAL A 190 -23.64 -5.86 -2.77
C VAL A 190 -24.35 -6.31 -4.05
N LYS A 191 -24.13 -7.54 -4.52
CA LYS A 191 -24.85 -8.10 -5.67
C LYS A 191 -26.33 -8.39 -5.39
N GLU A 192 -26.69 -8.62 -4.13
CA GLU A 192 -28.07 -8.89 -3.70
C GLU A 192 -28.83 -7.59 -3.41
N ASP A 193 -28.23 -6.66 -2.69
CA ASP A 193 -28.78 -5.36 -2.32
C ASP A 193 -27.67 -4.30 -2.20
N GLU A 194 -27.57 -3.43 -3.20
CA GLU A 194 -26.59 -2.34 -3.21
C GLU A 194 -26.89 -1.25 -2.16
N GLU A 195 -28.12 -1.21 -1.62
CA GLU A 195 -28.60 -0.26 -0.60
C GLU A 195 -28.51 -0.82 0.83
N ASP A 196 -27.96 -2.03 1.04
CA ASP A 196 -27.79 -2.61 2.37
C ASP A 196 -26.92 -1.69 3.25
N LYS A 197 -27.58 -0.99 4.17
CA LYS A 197 -26.93 -0.06 5.10
C LYS A 197 -25.85 -0.72 5.94
N THR A 198 -26.03 -2.00 6.28
CA THR A 198 -25.03 -2.77 7.06
C THR A 198 -23.71 -2.86 6.30
N VAL A 199 -23.78 -3.06 4.98
CA VAL A 199 -22.59 -3.21 4.13
C VAL A 199 -21.97 -1.85 3.83
N LEU A 200 -22.79 -0.80 3.68
CA LEU A 200 -22.32 0.57 3.58
C LEU A 200 -21.52 0.99 4.82
N ASP A 201 -22.09 0.82 6.01
CA ASP A 201 -21.44 1.18 7.28
C ASP A 201 -20.16 0.34 7.48
N LEU A 202 -20.21 -0.96 7.16
CA LEU A 202 -19.04 -1.84 7.20
C LEU A 202 -17.92 -1.37 6.25
N ALA A 203 -18.25 -0.91 5.04
CA ALA A 203 -17.27 -0.42 4.08
C ALA A 203 -16.54 0.82 4.60
N VAL A 204 -17.25 1.72 5.29
CA VAL A 204 -16.65 2.92 5.90
C VAL A 204 -15.70 2.54 7.04
N VAL A 205 -16.14 1.68 7.97
CA VAL A 205 -15.30 1.21 9.08
C VAL A 205 -14.07 0.47 8.56
N LEU A 206 -14.25 -0.35 7.52
CA LEU A 206 -13.15 -1.05 6.87
C LEU A 206 -12.14 -0.08 6.24
N PHE A 207 -12.62 0.97 5.57
CA PHE A 207 -11.79 2.03 4.99
C PHE A 207 -11.01 2.81 6.06
N GLU A 208 -11.65 3.21 7.15
CA GLU A 208 -11.00 3.94 8.25
C GLU A 208 -9.94 3.08 8.96
N THR A 209 -10.26 1.81 9.19
CA THR A 209 -9.30 0.84 9.73
C THR A 209 -8.11 0.66 8.77
N ALA A 210 -8.38 0.55 7.47
CA ALA A 210 -7.34 0.46 6.45
C ALA A 210 -6.48 1.73 6.36
N THR A 211 -7.07 2.90 6.63
CA THR A 211 -6.36 4.19 6.68
C THR A 211 -5.27 4.15 7.74
N LEU A 212 -5.62 3.74 8.96
CA LEU A 212 -4.66 3.57 10.06
C LEU A 212 -3.62 2.49 9.75
N ARG A 213 -4.06 1.31 9.26
CA ARG A 213 -3.16 0.20 8.91
C ARG A 213 -2.20 0.52 7.76
N SER A 214 -2.53 1.52 6.95
CA SER A 214 -1.70 2.01 5.85
C SER A 214 -0.77 3.16 6.25
N GLY A 215 -0.79 3.56 7.53
CA GLY A 215 0.06 4.62 8.07
C GLY A 215 -0.44 6.04 7.78
N TYR A 216 -1.70 6.19 7.35
CA TYR A 216 -2.33 7.49 7.15
C TYR A 216 -3.04 7.96 8.42
N LEU A 217 -3.20 9.29 8.55
CA LEU A 217 -3.95 9.89 9.65
C LEU A 217 -5.44 9.85 9.34
N LEU A 218 -6.25 9.57 10.36
CA LEU A 218 -7.70 9.73 10.27
C LEU A 218 -8.05 11.24 10.27
N PRO A 219 -9.01 11.67 9.43
CA PRO A 219 -9.40 13.07 9.34
C PRO A 219 -10.25 13.55 10.53
N ASP A 220 -10.94 12.63 11.23
CA ASP A 220 -11.78 12.92 12.39
C ASP A 220 -11.67 11.74 13.37
N THR A 221 -11.23 12.00 14.59
CA THR A 221 -11.01 11.01 15.67
C THR A 221 -11.61 11.48 16.96
#